data_AF-A0A6M0FLN3-F1
#
_entry.id   AF-A0A6M0FLN3-F1
#
_cell.length_a   1.000
_cell.length_b   1.000
_cell.length_c   1.000
_cell.angle_alpha   90.00
_cell.angle_beta   90.00
_cell.angle_gamma   90.00
#
_symmetry.space_group_name_H-M   'P 1'
#
loop_
_entity.id
_entity.type
_entity.pdbx_description
1 polymer ?
#
loop_
_entity_poly.entity_id
_entity_poly.type
_entity_poly.pdbx_seq_one_letter_code
_entity_poly.pdbx_strand_id
1 'polypeptide(L)' 'MNFLKSKLYSLIGRMSDVDLEISWEYLQTLYYDSFMLKAIQQSKKTHKPGDILTKEETIQILDFDREDSQTKNN' A
#
# COMPACT_ATOMS: atom_id res chain seq x y z
N MET A 1 -14.75 15.48 -18.61
CA MET A 1 -13.39 14.89 -18.64
C MET A 1 -12.49 15.74 -17.73
N ASN A 2 -11.81 15.17 -16.73
CA ASN A 2 -10.96 15.94 -15.81
C ASN A 2 -9.77 16.59 -16.57
N PHE A 3 -9.51 17.88 -16.39
CA PHE A 3 -8.47 18.63 -17.13
C PHE A 3 -7.07 18.00 -16.96
N LEU A 4 -6.73 17.61 -15.73
CA LEU A 4 -5.46 16.93 -15.43
C LEU A 4 -5.36 15.59 -16.15
N LYS A 5 -6.45 14.83 -16.14
CA LYS A 5 -6.53 13.54 -16.85
C LYS A 5 -6.31 13.73 -18.35
N SER A 6 -6.90 14.76 -18.95
CA SER A 6 -6.74 15.09 -20.37
C SER A 6 -5.30 15.51 -20.71
N LYS A 7 -4.68 16.34 -19.86
CA LYS A 7 -3.29 16.78 -20.00
C LYS A 7 -2.31 15.61 -19.85
N LEU A 8 -2.56 14.70 -18.91
CA LEU A 8 -1.75 13.50 -18.69
C LEU A 8 -1.79 12.57 -19.91
N TYR A 9 -2.96 12.29 -20.47
CA TYR A 9 -3.05 11.49 -21.70
C TYR A 9 -2.31 12.13 -22.87
N SER A 10 -2.42 13.45 -23.03
CA SER A 10 -1.66 14.15 -24.06
C SER A 10 -0.15 14.10 -23.84
N LEU A 11 0.32 14.04 -22.58
CA LEU A 11 1.73 13.92 -22.25
C LEU A 11 2.22 12.51 -22.58
N ILE A 12 1.51 11.47 -22.12
CA ILE A 12 1.81 10.06 -22.42
C ILE A 12 1.91 9.83 -23.92
N GLY A 13 0.96 10.34 -24.71
CA GLY A 13 0.98 10.19 -26.17
C GLY A 13 2.12 10.91 -26.91
N ARG A 14 2.94 11.70 -26.21
CA ARG A 14 4.10 12.41 -26.77
C ARG A 14 5.44 11.86 -26.27
N MET A 15 5.43 10.93 -25.34
CA MET A 15 6.64 10.35 -24.75
C MET A 15 7.09 9.13 -25.57
N SER A 16 8.40 8.86 -25.57
CA SER A 16 8.89 7.58 -26.06
C SER A 16 8.54 6.47 -25.06
N ASP A 17 8.53 5.21 -25.53
CA ASP A 17 8.26 4.07 -24.65
C ASP A 17 9.28 3.98 -23.50
N VAL A 18 10.55 4.32 -23.77
CA VAL A 18 11.63 4.33 -22.77
C VAL A 18 11.38 5.40 -21.71
N ASP A 19 11.04 6.63 -22.13
CA ASP A 19 10.74 7.71 -21.18
C ASP A 19 9.48 7.41 -20.37
N LEU A 20 8.51 6.73 -20.98
CA LEU A 20 7.27 6.32 -20.33
C LEU A 20 7.53 5.26 -19.26
N GLU A 21 8.37 4.26 -19.55
CA GLU A 21 8.77 3.22 -18.60
C GLU A 21 9.49 3.83 -17.38
N ILE A 22 10.50 4.67 -17.62
CA ILE A 22 11.23 5.36 -16.54
C ILE A 22 10.29 6.24 -15.71
N SER A 23 9.40 7.00 -16.37
CA SER A 23 8.46 7.86 -15.66
C SER A 23 7.43 7.07 -14.86
N TRP A 24 7.03 5.89 -15.35
CA TRP A 24 6.13 4.99 -14.65
C TRP A 24 6.75 4.46 -13.35
N GLU A 25 8.02 4.07 -13.36
CA GLU A 25 8.75 3.61 -12.16
C GLU A 25 8.76 4.67 -11.05
N TYR A 26 9.06 5.92 -11.41
CA TYR A 26 9.01 7.05 -10.46
C TYR A 26 7.60 7.31 -9.94
N LEU A 27 6.61 7.34 -10.84
CA LEU A 27 5.23 7.60 -10.45
C LEU A 27 4.68 6.50 -9.53
N GLN A 28 4.99 5.24 -9.82
CA GLN A 28 4.57 4.09 -9.04
C GLN A 28 5.15 4.14 -7.62
N THR A 29 6.43 4.44 -7.49
CA THR A 29 7.10 4.59 -6.18
C THR A 29 6.44 5.69 -5.36
N LEU A 30 6.26 6.88 -5.96
CA LEU A 30 5.61 8.01 -5.29
C LEU A 30 4.15 7.72 -4.92
N TYR A 31 3.44 6.97 -5.75
CA TYR A 31 2.07 6.55 -5.46
C TYR A 31 2.02 5.63 -4.25
N TYR A 32 2.89 4.62 -4.17
CA TYR A 32 2.95 3.71 -3.03
C TYR A 32 3.34 4.44 -1.74
N ASP A 33 4.35 5.30 -1.78
CA ASP A 33 4.75 6.09 -0.62
C ASP A 33 3.59 6.96 -0.12
N SER A 34 2.89 7.65 -1.04
CA SER A 34 1.73 8.47 -0.69
C SER A 34 0.58 7.64 -0.13
N PHE A 35 0.31 6.48 -0.72
CA PHE A 35 -0.73 5.56 -0.27
C PHE A 35 -0.44 5.05 1.15
N MET A 36 0.77 4.55 1.38
CA MET A 36 1.20 4.04 2.68
C MET A 36 1.18 5.15 3.75
N LEU A 37 1.66 6.35 3.42
CA LEU A 37 1.62 7.47 4.33
C LEU A 37 0.17 7.83 4.72
N LYS A 38 -0.74 7.87 3.75
CA LYS A 38 -2.17 8.11 4.03
C LYS A 38 -2.78 7.02 4.88
N ALA A 39 -2.47 5.75 4.60
CA ALA A 39 -2.94 4.62 5.40
C ALA A 39 -2.45 4.74 6.86
N ILE A 40 -1.17 5.05 7.08
CA ILE A 40 -0.60 5.28 8.41
C ILE A 40 -1.27 6.47 9.11
N GLN A 41 -1.46 7.59 8.42
CA GLN A 41 -2.12 8.77 8.98
C GLN A 41 -3.57 8.48 9.36
N GLN A 42 -4.30 7.74 8.52
CA GLN A 42 -5.67 7.36 8.80
C GLN A 42 -5.75 6.39 9.98
N SER A 43 -4.86 5.40 9.98
CA SER A 43 -4.66 4.49 11.11
C SER A 43 -4.47 5.30 12.40
N LYS A 44 -3.53 6.25 12.46
CA LYS A 44 -3.31 7.07 13.68
C LYS A 44 -4.55 7.84 14.16
N LYS A 45 -5.48 8.19 13.27
CA LYS A 45 -6.74 8.86 13.64
C LYS A 45 -7.78 7.90 14.23
N THR A 46 -7.73 6.63 13.81
CA THR A 46 -8.71 5.62 14.22
C THR A 46 -8.23 4.78 15.40
N HIS A 47 -6.91 4.65 15.60
CA HIS A 47 -6.35 3.86 16.70
C HIS A 47 -6.65 4.49 18.06
N LYS A 48 -7.27 3.71 18.93
CA LYS A 48 -7.42 3.96 20.36
C LYS A 48 -6.32 3.21 21.13
N PRO A 49 -6.02 3.60 22.38
CA PRO A 49 -5.18 2.80 23.27
C PRO A 49 -5.76 1.39 23.39
N GLY A 50 -4.99 0.36 23.00
CA GLY A 50 -5.43 -1.04 22.93
C GLY A 50 -5.65 -1.60 21.52
N ASP A 51 -5.70 -0.77 20.47
CA ASP A 51 -5.83 -1.23 19.08
C ASP A 51 -4.48 -1.67 18.46
N ILE A 52 -3.37 -1.39 19.15
CA ILE A 52 -2.02 -1.77 18.72
C ILE A 52 -1.61 -2.95 19.58
N LEU A 53 -1.38 -4.09 18.92
CA LEU A 53 -0.78 -5.25 19.57
C LEU A 53 0.64 -4.91 20.01
N THR A 54 0.97 -5.25 21.24
CA THR A 54 2.37 -5.35 21.67
C THR A 54 3.09 -6.41 20.84
N LYS A 55 4.42 -6.38 20.84
CA LYS A 55 5.23 -7.37 20.12
C LYS A 55 4.89 -8.78 20.58
N GLU A 56 4.70 -8.96 21.87
CA GLU A 56 4.36 -10.23 22.51
C GLU A 56 2.97 -10.72 22.07
N GLU A 57 1.96 -9.84 22.05
CA GLU A 57 0.61 -10.18 21.56
C GLU A 57 0.61 -10.48 20.05
N THR A 58 1.44 -9.77 19.27
CA THR A 58 1.60 -10.02 17.83
C THR A 58 2.19 -11.42 17.58
N ILE A 59 3.23 -11.80 18.33
CA ILE A 59 3.85 -13.13 18.21
C ILE A 59 2.84 -14.22 18.57
N GLN A 60 2.08 -14.05 19.65
CA GLN A 60 1.05 -15.02 20.05
C GLN A 60 -0.02 -15.22 18.97
N ILE A 61 -0.51 -14.15 18.34
CA ILE A 61 -1.51 -14.26 17.27
C ILE A 61 -0.94 -14.95 16.03
N LEU A 62 0.29 -14.60 15.63
CA LEU A 62 0.95 -15.21 14.48
C LEU A 62 1.23 -16.71 14.68
N ASP A 63 1.60 -17.10 15.90
CA ASP A 63 1.81 -18.51 16.25
C ASP A 63 0.47 -19.27 16.34
N PHE A 64 -0.59 -18.63 16.86
CA PHE A 64 -1.95 -19.20 16.88
C PHE A 64 -2.49 -19.48 15.46
N ASP A 65 -2.34 -18.53 14.53
CA ASP A 65 -2.73 -18.70 13.12
C ASP A 65 -1.98 -19.87 12.43
N ARG A 66 -0.74 -20.13 12.86
CA ARG A 66 0.08 -21.25 12.37
C ARG A 66 -0.44 -22.60 12.88
N GLU A 67 -0.88 -22.69 14.12
CA GLU A 67 -1.44 -23.93 14.70
C GLU A 67 -2.84 -24.24 14.11
N ASP A 68 -3.68 -23.24 13.91
CA ASP A 68 -5.00 -23.38 13.26
C ASP A 68 -4.90 -23.83 11.78
N SER A 69 -3.80 -23.48 11.11
CA SER A 69 -3.52 -23.91 9.74
C SER A 69 -3.02 -25.37 9.67
N GLN A 70 -2.47 -25.90 10.77
CA GLN A 70 -1.99 -27.29 10.85
C GLN A 70 -3.11 -28.26 11.26
N THR A 71 -4.08 -27.81 12.06
CA THR A 71 -5.22 -28.63 12.49
C THR A 71 -6.29 -28.82 11.41
N LYS A 72 -6.38 -27.94 10.40
CA LYS A 72 -7.31 -28.08 9.26
C LYS A 72 -6.84 -29.04 8.16
N ASN A 73 -5.60 -29.52 8.22
CA ASN A 73 -5.00 -30.42 7.23
C ASN A 73 -4.85 -31.88 7.72
N ASN A 74 -5.49 -32.24 8.85
CA ASN A 74 -5.55 -33.60 9.38
C ASN A 74 -7.00 -34.10 9.48
#